data_AF-A0A162QPW3-F1
#
_entry.id   AF-A0A162QPW3-F1
#
_cell.length_a   1.000
_cell.length_b   1.000
_cell.length_c   1.000
_cell.angle_alpha   90.00
_cell.angle_beta   90.00
_cell.angle_gamma   90.00
#
_symmetry.space_group_name_H-M   'P 1'
#
loop_
_entity.id
_entity.type
_entity.pdbx_description
1 polymer ?
#
loop_
_entity_poly.entity_id
_entity_poly.type
_entity_poly.pdbx_seq_one_letter_code
_entity_poly.pdbx_strand_id
1 'polypeptide(L)' 'MGTENYEVTCCICYSERLNGEVPSRTCDNPNCGQSFHIFCLYEWLRSLIQTTRKQGNKVFGECPYCEQPISCNPPAS' A
#
# COMPACT_ATOMS: atom_id res chain seq x y z
N MET A 1 -8.35 -29.08 -9.67
CA MET A 1 -7.79 -29.31 -8.32
C MET A 1 -7.05 -28.04 -7.93
N GLY A 2 -7.35 -27.49 -6.75
CA GLY A 2 -6.66 -26.36 -6.12
C GLY A 2 -6.91 -24.98 -6.72
N THR A 3 -7.98 -24.29 -6.31
CA THR A 3 -7.90 -22.82 -6.23
C THR A 3 -6.96 -22.53 -5.08
N GLU A 4 -5.67 -22.44 -5.37
CA GLU A 4 -4.67 -22.01 -4.41
C GLU A 4 -5.03 -20.56 -4.06
N ASN A 5 -5.68 -20.37 -2.90
CA ASN A 5 -5.93 -19.04 -2.35
C ASN A 5 -4.56 -18.53 -1.92
N TYR A 6 -3.86 -17.88 -2.84
CA TYR A 6 -2.65 -17.13 -2.48
C TYR A 6 -3.13 -16.01 -1.56
N GLU A 7 -2.93 -16.20 -0.25
CA GLU A 7 -3.29 -15.19 0.73
C GLU A 7 -2.42 -13.95 0.47
N VAL A 8 -3.08 -12.90 -0.04
CA VAL A 8 -2.40 -11.65 -0.37
C VAL A 8 -1.95 -11.03 0.94
N THR A 9 -0.63 -10.92 1.13
CA THR A 9 -0.01 -10.32 2.31
C THR A 9 0.41 -8.89 2.02
N CYS A 10 0.34 -8.04 3.03
CA CYS A 10 0.85 -6.68 2.90
C CYS A 10 2.38 -6.69 2.88
N CYS A 11 3.00 -6.05 1.88
CA CYS A 11 4.46 -6.01 1.79
C CYS A 11 5.18 -5.18 2.86
N ILE A 12 4.44 -4.45 3.70
CA ILE A 12 5.03 -3.64 4.80
C ILE A 12 4.99 -4.41 6.12
N CYS A 13 3.83 -4.96 6.49
CA CYS A 13 3.65 -5.65 7.77
C CYS A 13 3.63 -7.18 7.67
N TYR A 14 3.75 -7.73 6.46
CA TYR A 14 3.74 -9.17 6.17
C TYR A 14 2.53 -9.93 6.72
N SER A 15 1.44 -9.22 6.99
CA SER A 15 0.19 -9.78 7.52
C SER A 15 -0.89 -9.74 6.46
N GLU A 16 -1.78 -10.73 6.47
CA GLU A 16 -2.97 -10.80 5.62
C GLU A 16 -4.09 -9.89 6.10
N ARG A 17 -4.14 -9.64 7.40
CA ARG A 17 -5.12 -8.77 8.03
C ARG A 17 -4.47 -7.81 9.00
N LEU A 18 -4.87 -6.55 8.92
CA LEU A 18 -4.56 -5.53 9.90
C LEU A 18 -5.86 -4.81 10.27
N ASN A 19 -6.25 -4.87 11.54
CA ASN A 19 -7.52 -4.29 12.03
C ASN A 19 -8.76 -4.78 11.26
N GLY A 20 -8.75 -6.05 10.80
CA GLY A 20 -9.84 -6.63 10.02
C GLY A 20 -9.77 -6.37 8.51
N GLU A 21 -8.97 -5.39 8.07
CA GLU A 21 -8.76 -5.04 6.66
C GLU A 21 -7.70 -5.94 6.01
N VAL A 22 -7.87 -6.22 4.72
CA VAL A 22 -6.90 -6.94 3.89
C VAL A 22 -6.09 -5.97 3.01
N PRO A 23 -4.95 -6.37 2.42
CA PRO A 23 -4.17 -5.50 1.55
C PRO A 23 -4.94 -5.18 0.27
N SER A 24 -5.56 -4.01 0.22
CA SER A 24 -6.44 -3.59 -0.89
C SER A 24 -5.80 -2.57 -1.82
N ARG A 25 -4.68 -1.96 -1.43
CA ARG A 25 -3.95 -1.02 -2.29
C ARG A 25 -2.80 -1.72 -2.99
N THR A 26 -2.95 -1.98 -4.28
CA THR A 26 -1.88 -2.53 -5.14
C THR A 26 -1.04 -1.42 -5.76
N CYS A 27 0.26 -1.66 -6.00
CA CYS A 27 1.12 -0.73 -6.73
C CYS A 27 0.61 -0.47 -8.14
N ASP A 28 0.71 0.78 -8.61
CA ASP A 28 0.26 1.19 -9.96
C ASP A 28 1.22 0.71 -11.07
N ASN A 29 2.46 0.35 -10.73
CA ASN A 29 3.41 -0.20 -11.69
C ASN A 29 3.01 -1.66 -12.05
N PRO A 30 2.66 -1.94 -13.32
CA PRO A 30 2.22 -3.26 -13.75
C PRO A 30 3.29 -4.35 -13.59
N ASN A 31 4.57 -3.97 -13.51
CA ASN A 31 5.67 -4.92 -13.27
C ASN A 31 5.91 -5.21 -11.76
N CYS A 32 5.22 -4.51 -10.86
CA CYS A 32 5.39 -4.67 -9.41
C CYS A 32 4.27 -5.49 -8.78
N GLY A 33 3.01 -5.07 -8.95
CA GLY A 33 1.84 -5.81 -8.47
C GLY A 33 1.73 -6.02 -6.95
N GLN A 34 2.60 -5.41 -6.14
CA GLN A 34 2.60 -5.61 -4.69
C GLN A 34 1.42 -4.94 -4.00
N SER A 35 0.90 -5.58 -2.95
CA SER A 35 -0.29 -5.14 -2.23
C SER A 35 0.02 -4.66 -0.82
N PHE A 36 -0.73 -3.65 -0.39
CA PHE A 36 -0.54 -2.96 0.88
C PHE A 36 -1.88 -2.71 1.56
N HIS A 37 -1.91 -2.77 2.89
CA HIS A 37 -3.00 -2.14 3.64
C HIS A 37 -2.93 -0.62 3.42
N ILE A 38 -4.11 0.03 3.31
CA ILE A 38 -4.17 1.49 3.20
C ILE A 38 -3.48 2.15 4.38
N PHE A 39 -3.70 1.65 5.61
CA PHE A 39 -3.05 2.14 6.81
C PHE A 39 -1.51 2.06 6.71
N CYS A 40 -0.97 0.87 6.39
CA CYS A 40 0.49 0.68 6.29
C CYS A 40 1.11 1.60 5.24
N LEU A 41 0.51 1.69 4.06
CA LEU A 41 1.03 2.53 3.00
C LEU A 41 0.92 4.02 3.33
N TYR A 42 -0.18 4.45 3.95
CA TYR A 42 -0.35 5.84 4.38
C TYR A 42 0.68 6.26 5.41
N GLU A 43 0.90 5.43 6.43
CA GLU A 43 1.90 5.63 7.48
C GLU A 43 3.32 5.66 6.89
N TRP A 44 3.62 4.75 5.96
CA TRP A 44 4.89 4.73 5.25
C TRP A 44 5.12 6.03 4.47
N LEU A 45 4.19 6.38 3.58
CA LEU A 45 4.32 7.55 2.71
C LEU A 45 4.45 8.82 3.54
N ARG A 46 3.57 9.06 4.52
CA ARG A 46 3.63 10.28 5.35
C ARG A 46 4.91 10.42 6.17
N SER A 47 5.63 9.32 6.42
CA SER A 47 6.92 9.32 7.13
C SER A 47 8.07 9.79 6.23
N LEU A 48 7.88 9.79 4.91
CA LEU A 48 8.85 10.27 3.93
C LEU A 48 8.64 11.76 3.68
N ILE A 49 9.36 12.58 4.47
CA ILE A 49 9.27 14.06 4.47
C ILE A 49 9.60 14.66 3.09
N GLN A 50 10.46 14.00 2.29
CA GLN A 50 10.98 14.55 1.03
C GLN A 50 10.14 14.22 -0.21
N THR A 51 9.40 13.11 -0.19
CA THR A 51 8.67 12.61 -1.36
C THR A 51 7.15 12.78 -1.25
N THR A 52 6.66 13.18 -0.06
CA THR A 52 5.22 13.36 0.17
C THR A 52 4.70 14.67 -0.39
N ARG A 53 3.98 14.59 -1.52
CA ARG A 53 3.04 15.63 -1.94
C ARG A 53 1.67 15.32 -1.36
N LYS A 54 0.96 16.33 -0.88
CA LYS A 54 -0.47 16.22 -0.51
C LYS A 54 -1.29 16.99 -1.54
N GLN A 55 -2.28 16.34 -2.13
CA GLN A 55 -3.26 16.98 -3.01
C GLN A 55 -4.65 16.56 -2.54
N GLY A 56 -5.39 17.50 -1.95
CA GLY A 56 -6.59 17.16 -1.18
C GLY A 56 -6.25 16.21 -0.04
N ASN A 57 -7.02 15.13 0.10
CA ASN A 57 -6.77 14.10 1.12
C ASN A 57 -5.73 13.05 0.71
N LYS A 58 -5.29 13.03 -0.56
CA LYS A 58 -4.40 11.97 -1.08
C LYS A 58 -2.94 12.26 -0.77
N VAL A 59 -2.19 11.23 -0.40
CA VAL A 59 -0.72 11.25 -0.27
C VAL A 59 -0.08 10.55 -1.45
N PHE A 60 1.05 11.09 -1.91
CA PHE A 60 1.83 10.58 -3.04
C PHE A 60 3.26 10.33 -2.58
N GLY A 61 3.93 9.33 -3.16
CA GLY A 61 5.34 9.07 -2.95
C GLY A 61 5.76 7.85 -3.77
N GLU A 62 6.69 7.05 -3.23
CA GLU A 62 7.30 5.94 -3.95
C GLU A 62 6.87 4.60 -3.33
N CYS A 63 6.66 3.60 -4.19
CA CYS A 63 6.33 2.24 -3.77
C CYS A 63 7.48 1.66 -2.93
N PRO A 64 7.22 1.12 -1.73
CA PRO A 64 8.26 0.52 -0.88
C PRO A 64 9.03 -0.65 -1.52
N TYR A 65 8.50 -1.21 -2.61
CA TYR A 65 9.07 -2.40 -3.26
C TYR A 65 9.82 -2.08 -4.57
N CYS A 66 9.23 -1.27 -5.45
CA CYS A 66 9.80 -0.99 -6.77
C CYS A 66 10.18 0.47 -7.00
N GLU A 67 10.02 1.33 -5.99
CA GLU A 67 10.35 2.76 -6.01
C GLU A 67 9.58 3.59 -7.05
N GLN A 68 8.67 2.97 -7.82
CA GLN A 68 7.81 3.70 -8.76
C GLN A 68 6.75 4.53 -8.04
N PRO A 69 6.24 5.61 -8.67
CA PRO A 69 5.21 6.45 -8.08
C PRO A 69 3.99 5.65 -7.63
N ILE A 70 3.54 5.92 -6.40
CA ILE A 70 2.33 5.37 -5.82
C ILE A 70 1.61 6.45 -5.02
N SER A 71 0.31 6.26 -4.82
CA SER A 71 -0.48 7.15 -3.98
C SER A 71 -1.57 6.39 -3.24
N CYS A 72 -1.99 6.91 -2.09
CA CYS A 72 -3.11 6.36 -1.33
C CYS A 72 -3.93 7.46 -0.66
N ASN A 73 -5.18 7.15 -0.35
CA ASN A 73 -6.02 7.98 0.50
C ASN A 73 -5.67 7.70 1.98
N PRO A 74 -6.02 8.60 2.92
CA PRO A 74 -5.94 8.31 4.33
C PRO A 74 -6.89 7.15 4.65
N PRO A 75 -6.57 6.32 5.66
CA PRO A 75 -7.53 5.33 6.15
C PRO A 75 -8.84 6.02 6.56
N ALA A 76 -9.97 5.34 6.32
CA ALA A 76 -11.26 5.83 6.82
C ALA A 76 -11.21 5.90 8.36
N SER A 77 -11.82 6.94 8.94
CA SER A 77 -11.91 7.14 10.39
C SER A 77 -12.95 6.22 11.01
#